data_AF-A0AA38GWY7-F1
#
_entry.id   AF-A0AA38GWY7-F1
#
_cell.length_a   1.000
_cell.length_b   1.000
_cell.length_c   1.000
_cell.angle_alpha   90.00
_cell.angle_beta   90.00
_cell.angle_gamma   90.00
#
_symmetry.space_group_name_H-M   'P 1'
#
loop_
_entity.id
_entity.type
_entity.pdbx_description
1 polymer ?
#
loop_
_entity_poly.entity_id
_entity_poly.type
_entity_poly.pdbx_seq_one_letter_code
_entity_poly.pdbx_strand_id
1 'polypeptide(L)'
;MAISSAMAVRSRSSEVARFEILNAEHSAVVQERENSNVHIDAVIDPLSSSGQKIAPLLRLLQKWFQPSMRIIMNPMSSLADLPLKNFYRYVAPTKDDFSGESSSINGPTAWFSNMPLAKTLTMNLDVPEPWLVEPVIAIHDLDNIVLENLGDARTLQAVFELEAIVLTGHCSEKDHDPPRGLQLLLGTKQKQHMVDTIVMANLGYWQLKAAPVHLEVVRKKGKEKENLLSAVDDVDDNGHLEEREGVKRKGWKKGLLKWASGLISGEGSDKRDEDSDVDRAIGRHGDTINIFSIASGHLYERFLKIMILSVLKNTNRPAKFWFIKNYLSPQFK
;
A
#
# COMPACT_ATOMS: atom_id res chain seq x y z
N MET A 1 -9.33 -1.76 -25.32
CA MET A 1 -8.45 -1.87 -24.16
C MET A 1 -9.35 -2.08 -22.97
N ALA A 2 -9.46 -3.33 -22.50
CA ALA A 2 -10.22 -3.63 -21.30
C ALA A 2 -9.36 -3.24 -20.09
N ILE A 3 -9.94 -2.52 -19.14
CA ILE A 3 -9.35 -2.29 -17.82
C ILE A 3 -10.21 -3.07 -16.84
N SER A 4 -9.74 -4.26 -16.46
CA SER A 4 -10.33 -5.04 -15.38
C SER A 4 -9.81 -4.45 -14.05
N SER A 5 -10.69 -3.82 -13.27
CA SER A 5 -10.43 -3.50 -11.87
C SER A 5 -10.44 -4.80 -11.07
N ALA A 6 -9.31 -5.15 -10.46
CA ALA A 6 -9.15 -6.39 -9.72
C ALA A 6 -9.79 -6.31 -8.32
N MET A 7 -11.11 -6.42 -8.24
CA MET A 7 -11.68 -7.24 -7.16
C MET A 7 -11.62 -8.67 -7.65
N ALA A 8 -10.51 -9.36 -7.35
CA ALA A 8 -10.18 -10.67 -7.90
C ALA A 8 -11.23 -11.73 -7.49
N VAL A 9 -12.29 -11.87 -8.27
CA VAL A 9 -13.06 -13.12 -8.35
C VAL A 9 -12.20 -14.08 -9.15
N ARG A 10 -11.32 -14.82 -8.46
CA ARG A 10 -10.71 -16.02 -9.06
C ARG A 10 -11.83 -17.02 -9.30
N SER A 11 -12.25 -17.18 -10.55
CA SER A 11 -12.98 -18.37 -10.98
C SER A 11 -12.03 -19.57 -10.84
N ARG A 12 -12.19 -20.35 -9.76
CA ARG A 12 -11.48 -21.63 -9.61
C ARG A 12 -11.99 -22.60 -10.67
N SER A 13 -11.09 -23.39 -11.24
CA SER A 13 -11.46 -24.59 -11.99
C SER A 13 -12.27 -25.53 -11.10
N SER A 14 -13.26 -26.17 -11.70
CA SER A 14 -14.40 -26.89 -11.09
C SER A 14 -14.07 -28.17 -10.31
N GLU A 15 -12.96 -28.23 -9.58
CA GLU A 15 -12.79 -29.25 -8.52
C GLU A 15 -13.54 -28.77 -7.28
N VAL A 16 -14.85 -29.02 -7.27
CA VAL A 16 -15.68 -28.87 -6.08
C VAL A 16 -15.11 -29.81 -5.02
N ALA A 17 -14.54 -29.23 -3.96
CA ALA A 17 -14.07 -30.00 -2.82
C ALA A 17 -15.24 -30.81 -2.25
N ARG A 18 -15.12 -32.14 -2.23
CA ARG A 18 -16.15 -33.04 -1.72
C ARG A 18 -16.06 -33.14 -0.20
N PHE A 19 -16.76 -32.25 0.50
CA PHE A 19 -16.76 -32.20 1.97
C PHE A 19 -17.53 -33.35 2.64
N GLU A 20 -18.35 -34.08 1.89
CA GLU A 20 -19.13 -35.24 2.37
C GLU A 20 -18.27 -36.44 2.79
N ILE A 21 -17.01 -36.50 2.31
CA ILE A 21 -16.08 -37.61 2.57
C ILE A 21 -15.40 -37.47 3.94
N LEU A 22 -15.43 -36.28 4.53
CA LEU A 22 -14.71 -35.98 5.75
C LEU A 22 -15.53 -36.38 6.98
N ASN A 23 -15.04 -37.36 7.74
CA ASN A 23 -15.64 -37.73 9.02
C ASN A 23 -15.36 -36.64 10.06
N ALA A 24 -16.41 -36.21 10.76
CA ALA A 24 -16.43 -35.05 11.65
C ALA A 24 -16.40 -35.42 13.15
N GLU A 25 -16.47 -36.69 13.52
CA GLU A 25 -16.70 -37.13 14.91
C GLU A 25 -15.66 -36.62 15.93
N HIS A 26 -14.38 -36.57 15.55
CA HIS A 26 -13.28 -36.18 16.47
C HIS A 26 -12.39 -35.07 15.94
N SER A 27 -12.46 -34.77 14.64
CA SER A 27 -11.63 -33.79 13.96
C SER A 27 -12.36 -32.48 13.68
N ALA A 28 -13.67 -32.40 13.95
CA ALA A 28 -14.47 -31.23 13.61
C ALA A 28 -15.10 -30.55 14.84
N VAL A 29 -15.19 -29.23 14.76
CA VAL A 29 -16.05 -28.40 15.61
C VAL A 29 -17.27 -28.02 14.80
N VAL A 30 -18.42 -28.56 15.18
CA VAL A 30 -19.70 -28.32 14.49
C VAL A 30 -20.54 -27.36 15.32
N GLN A 31 -21.00 -26.30 14.68
CA GLN A 31 -21.95 -25.33 15.22
C GLN A 31 -23.13 -25.23 14.26
N GLU A 32 -24.15 -26.03 14.52
CA GLU A 32 -25.39 -26.02 13.75
C GLU A 32 -26.36 -24.97 14.31
N ARG A 33 -27.00 -24.25 13.39
CA ARG A 33 -28.09 -23.31 13.68
C ARG A 33 -29.20 -23.52 12.68
N GLU A 34 -30.42 -23.73 13.16
CA GLU A 34 -31.58 -24.11 12.32
C GLU A 34 -32.03 -22.99 11.36
N ASN A 35 -31.77 -21.71 11.70
CA ASN A 35 -32.19 -20.54 10.90
C ASN A 35 -31.03 -19.81 10.20
N SER A 36 -29.94 -20.50 9.85
CA SER A 36 -28.81 -19.85 9.17
C SER A 36 -28.98 -19.85 7.64
N ASN A 37 -28.95 -18.68 7.02
CA ASN A 37 -28.95 -18.56 5.55
C ASN A 37 -27.58 -18.90 4.92
N VAL A 38 -26.53 -18.99 5.74
CA VAL A 38 -25.15 -19.21 5.30
C VAL A 38 -24.59 -20.42 6.06
N HIS A 39 -24.09 -21.39 5.30
CA HIS A 39 -23.36 -22.54 5.82
C HIS A 39 -21.88 -22.42 5.44
N ILE A 40 -20.99 -22.61 6.41
CA ILE A 40 -19.54 -22.50 6.21
C ILE A 40 -18.89 -23.82 6.61
N ASP A 41 -18.34 -24.51 5.62
CA ASP A 41 -17.42 -25.62 5.81
C ASP A 41 -15.97 -25.13 5.67
N ALA A 42 -15.19 -25.24 6.74
CA ALA A 42 -13.80 -24.83 6.76
C ALA A 42 -12.88 -26.00 7.11
N VAL A 43 -11.98 -26.38 6.20
CA VAL A 43 -10.92 -27.35 6.48
C VAL A 43 -9.63 -26.58 6.73
N ILE A 44 -9.08 -26.69 7.94
CA ILE A 44 -7.95 -25.88 8.39
C ILE A 44 -6.88 -26.78 8.98
N ASP A 45 -5.64 -26.57 8.55
CA ASP A 45 -4.48 -27.06 9.29
C ASP A 45 -4.13 -26.04 10.39
N PRO A 46 -4.29 -26.38 11.69
CA PRO A 46 -4.00 -25.47 12.79
C PRO A 46 -2.51 -25.08 12.88
N LEU A 47 -1.62 -25.86 12.27
CA LEU A 47 -0.17 -25.60 12.26
C LEU A 47 0.26 -24.78 11.03
N SER A 48 -0.68 -24.39 10.17
CA SER A 48 -0.37 -23.58 8.98
C SER A 48 -0.47 -22.07 9.26
N SER A 49 0.36 -21.28 8.56
CA SER A 49 0.27 -19.82 8.59
C SER A 49 -1.10 -19.31 8.09
N SER A 50 -1.71 -20.00 7.12
CA SER A 50 -3.06 -19.68 6.64
C SER A 50 -4.12 -19.91 7.72
N GLY A 51 -3.96 -20.96 8.53
CA GLY A 51 -4.82 -21.24 9.67
C GLY A 51 -4.81 -20.11 10.71
N GLN A 52 -3.63 -19.53 10.98
CA GLN A 52 -3.51 -18.35 11.86
C GLN A 52 -4.34 -17.15 11.36
N LYS A 53 -4.46 -16.96 10.04
CA LYS A 53 -5.25 -15.87 9.43
C LYS A 53 -6.75 -16.18 9.42
N ILE A 54 -7.12 -17.40 9.06
CA ILE A 54 -8.52 -17.79 8.86
C ILE A 54 -9.26 -17.94 10.20
N ALA A 55 -8.62 -18.48 11.23
CA ALA A 55 -9.25 -18.71 12.53
C ALA A 55 -9.92 -17.44 13.14
N PRO A 56 -9.25 -16.28 13.26
CA PRO A 56 -9.89 -15.06 13.75
C PRO A 56 -10.95 -14.50 12.79
N LEU A 57 -10.81 -14.70 11.48
CA LEU A 57 -11.82 -14.29 10.50
C LEU A 57 -13.11 -15.12 10.65
N LEU A 58 -13.00 -16.44 10.85
CA LEU A 58 -14.15 -17.29 11.13
C LEU A 58 -14.85 -16.87 12.42
N ARG A 59 -14.09 -16.52 13.46
CA ARG A 59 -14.64 -15.97 14.71
C ARG A 59 -15.36 -14.63 14.49
N LEU A 60 -14.83 -13.78 13.59
CA LEU A 60 -15.49 -12.54 13.19
C LEU A 60 -16.83 -12.87 12.50
N LEU A 61 -16.82 -13.73 11.47
CA LEU A 61 -18.04 -14.14 10.75
C LEU A 61 -19.08 -14.75 11.70
N GLN A 62 -18.65 -15.58 12.66
CA GLN A 62 -19.48 -16.14 13.70
C GLN A 62 -20.22 -15.05 14.52
N LYS A 63 -19.52 -13.99 14.93
CA LYS A 63 -20.10 -12.88 15.69
C LYS A 63 -21.02 -11.98 14.86
N TRP A 64 -20.70 -11.77 13.59
CA TRP A 64 -21.42 -10.82 12.72
C TRP A 64 -22.66 -11.43 12.07
N PHE A 65 -22.51 -12.59 11.43
CA PHE A 65 -23.53 -13.23 10.60
C PHE A 65 -24.20 -14.44 11.27
N GLN A 66 -23.60 -14.96 12.34
CA GLN A 66 -24.08 -16.17 13.04
C GLN A 66 -24.42 -17.35 12.08
N PRO A 67 -23.53 -17.73 11.14
CA PRO A 67 -23.78 -18.82 10.21
C PRO A 67 -23.77 -20.19 10.92
N SER A 68 -24.29 -21.22 10.24
CA SER A 68 -24.01 -22.62 10.58
C SER A 68 -22.59 -22.93 10.12
N MET A 69 -21.74 -23.42 11.01
CA MET A 69 -20.31 -23.60 10.75
C MET A 69 -19.85 -25.01 11.10
N ARG A 70 -19.08 -25.63 10.22
CA ARG A 70 -18.36 -26.86 10.50
C ARG A 70 -16.88 -26.64 10.19
N ILE A 71 -16.06 -26.69 11.24
CA ILE A 71 -14.62 -26.44 11.16
C ILE A 71 -13.89 -27.76 11.36
N ILE A 72 -13.28 -28.29 10.31
CA ILE A 72 -12.55 -29.55 10.31
C ILE A 72 -11.06 -29.25 10.43
N MET A 73 -10.41 -29.82 11.45
CA MET A 73 -8.98 -29.71 11.66
C MET A 73 -8.26 -30.86 10.95
N ASN A 74 -7.42 -30.53 9.98
CA ASN A 74 -6.65 -31.51 9.21
C ASN A 74 -5.15 -31.15 9.23
N PRO A 75 -4.43 -31.51 10.30
CA PRO A 75 -2.99 -31.27 10.38
C PRO A 75 -2.20 -32.23 9.49
N MET A 76 -1.01 -31.79 9.03
CA MET A 76 -0.07 -32.70 8.38
C MET A 76 0.54 -33.68 9.39
N SER A 77 0.66 -34.95 9.01
CA SER A 77 1.15 -36.04 9.88
C SER A 77 2.66 -36.01 10.12
N SER A 78 3.43 -35.43 9.20
CA SER A 78 4.89 -35.37 9.29
C SER A 78 5.36 -33.93 9.11
N LEU A 79 6.11 -33.43 10.09
CA LEU A 79 6.70 -32.10 10.09
C LEU A 79 8.21 -32.23 10.20
N ALA A 80 8.94 -31.73 9.21
CA ALA A 80 10.40 -31.73 9.22
C ALA A 80 10.97 -30.60 10.11
N ASP A 81 10.24 -29.50 10.22
CA ASP A 81 10.62 -28.25 10.87
C ASP A 81 9.51 -27.76 11.81
N LEU A 82 9.84 -26.81 12.68
CA LEU A 82 8.82 -26.08 13.45
C LEU A 82 7.86 -25.36 12.49
N PRO A 83 6.56 -25.68 12.52
CA PRO A 83 5.62 -25.23 11.48
C PRO A 83 5.28 -23.74 11.60
N LEU A 84 5.23 -23.20 12.82
CA LEU A 84 4.94 -21.80 13.11
C LEU A 84 6.15 -21.15 13.78
N LYS A 85 6.72 -20.14 13.12
CA LYS A 85 7.91 -19.39 13.59
C LYS A 85 7.58 -17.96 14.03
N ASN A 86 6.30 -17.60 14.09
CA ASN A 86 5.81 -16.26 14.34
C ASN A 86 4.63 -16.25 15.34
N PHE A 87 4.44 -15.10 15.98
CA PHE A 87 3.23 -14.79 16.76
C PHE A 87 2.32 -13.93 15.88
N TYR A 88 1.05 -14.31 15.77
CA TYR A 88 0.10 -13.65 14.87
C TYR A 88 -1.15 -13.18 15.61
N ARG A 89 -1.59 -11.96 15.30
CA ARG A 89 -2.85 -11.38 15.77
C ARG A 89 -3.54 -10.70 14.60
N TYR A 90 -4.78 -11.10 14.34
CA TYR A 90 -5.61 -10.44 13.35
C TYR A 90 -6.33 -9.27 14.01
N VAL A 91 -6.23 -8.11 13.38
CA VAL A 91 -6.84 -6.86 13.85
C VAL A 91 -8.00 -6.53 12.93
N ALA A 92 -9.21 -6.54 13.48
CA ALA A 92 -10.42 -6.13 12.78
C ALA A 92 -11.36 -5.45 13.76
N PRO A 93 -12.12 -4.44 13.30
CA PRO A 93 -13.10 -3.78 14.15
C PRO A 93 -14.20 -4.77 14.57
N THR A 94 -14.50 -4.76 15.85
CA THR A 94 -15.56 -5.57 16.47
C THR A 94 -16.80 -4.72 16.71
N LYS A 95 -17.96 -5.36 16.89
CA LYS A 95 -19.21 -4.64 17.23
C LYS A 95 -19.06 -3.81 18.51
N ASP A 96 -18.24 -4.28 19.43
CA ASP A 96 -18.01 -3.66 20.73
C ASP A 96 -17.28 -2.30 20.59
N ASP A 97 -16.42 -2.14 19.57
CA ASP A 97 -15.68 -0.89 19.30
C ASP A 97 -16.59 0.28 18.89
N PHE A 98 -17.81 -0.01 18.41
CA PHE A 98 -18.80 0.99 18.00
C PHE A 98 -19.89 1.25 19.05
N SER A 99 -19.81 0.59 20.21
CA SER A 99 -20.87 0.64 21.24
C SER A 99 -20.71 1.78 22.25
N GLY A 100 -19.59 2.51 22.24
CA GLY A 100 -19.32 3.62 23.16
C GLY A 100 -19.83 4.98 22.63
N GLU A 101 -20.57 5.71 23.45
CA GLU A 101 -21.04 7.09 23.19
C GLU A 101 -19.90 8.14 23.17
N SER A 102 -18.67 7.76 23.51
CA SER A 102 -17.51 8.65 23.47
C SER A 102 -16.98 8.81 22.05
N SER A 103 -16.82 10.06 21.58
CA SER A 103 -16.36 10.42 20.23
C SER A 103 -14.93 9.96 19.87
N SER A 104 -14.23 9.27 20.77
CA SER A 104 -12.90 8.70 20.55
C SER A 104 -13.01 7.19 20.37
N ILE A 105 -13.27 6.77 19.13
CA ILE A 105 -13.10 5.36 18.74
C ILE A 105 -11.59 5.10 18.75
N ASN A 106 -11.09 4.47 19.81
CA ASN A 106 -9.73 3.94 19.80
C ASN A 106 -9.69 2.87 18.70
N GLY A 107 -8.95 3.14 17.62
CA GLY A 107 -8.83 2.22 16.49
C GLY A 107 -8.37 0.83 16.95
N PRO A 108 -8.63 -0.22 16.16
CA PRO A 108 -8.33 -1.57 16.56
C PRO A 108 -6.80 -1.73 16.68
N THR A 109 -6.33 -2.22 17.84
CA THR A 109 -4.90 -2.37 18.16
C THR A 109 -4.52 -3.85 18.30
N ALA A 110 -3.31 -4.20 17.87
CA ALA A 110 -2.72 -5.50 18.16
C ALA A 110 -1.93 -5.42 19.48
N TRP A 111 -2.34 -6.20 20.47
CA TRP A 111 -1.61 -6.34 21.72
C TRP A 111 -1.00 -7.74 21.85
N PHE A 112 0.31 -7.79 22.10
CA PHE A 112 1.05 -9.03 22.36
C PHE A 112 1.55 -9.03 23.80
N SER A 113 0.94 -9.85 24.65
CA SER A 113 1.38 -10.07 26.03
C SER A 113 2.34 -11.25 26.14
N ASN A 114 3.21 -11.24 27.16
CA ASN A 114 4.11 -12.34 27.52
C ASN A 114 5.01 -12.83 26.38
N MET A 115 5.53 -11.88 25.59
CA MET A 115 6.47 -12.17 24.51
C MET A 115 7.86 -12.57 25.06
N PRO A 116 8.61 -13.45 24.37
CA PRO A 116 9.93 -13.88 24.81
C PRO A 116 10.91 -12.71 24.85
N LEU A 117 11.54 -12.46 26.00
CA LEU A 117 12.36 -11.27 26.22
C LEU A 117 13.74 -11.32 25.53
N ALA A 118 14.38 -12.49 25.57
CA ALA A 118 15.76 -12.70 25.11
C ALA A 118 15.85 -13.05 23.60
N LYS A 119 14.72 -13.19 22.90
CA LYS A 119 14.71 -13.53 21.48
C LYS A 119 14.62 -12.28 20.63
N THR A 120 15.38 -12.24 19.54
CA THR A 120 15.22 -11.20 18.52
C THR A 120 13.91 -11.44 17.76
N LEU A 121 13.09 -10.41 17.70
CA LEU A 121 11.80 -10.40 17.04
C LEU A 121 11.82 -9.36 15.92
N THR A 122 11.04 -9.62 14.88
CA THR A 122 10.79 -8.68 13.80
C THR A 122 9.29 -8.42 13.76
N MET A 123 8.90 -7.15 13.75
CA MET A 123 7.50 -6.78 13.60
C MET A 123 7.17 -6.61 12.13
N ASN A 124 6.22 -7.40 11.64
CA ASN A 124 5.72 -7.31 10.28
C ASN A 124 4.20 -7.15 10.29
N LEU A 125 3.68 -6.39 9.33
CA LEU A 125 2.25 -6.17 9.16
C LEU A 125 1.75 -6.96 7.93
N ASP A 126 0.81 -7.87 8.16
CA ASP A 126 0.16 -8.64 7.10
C ASP A 126 -1.07 -7.86 6.60
N VAL A 127 -0.91 -7.15 5.48
CA VAL A 127 -1.93 -6.28 4.90
C VAL A 127 -2.45 -6.83 3.58
N PRO A 128 -3.68 -6.46 3.17
CA PRO A 128 -4.15 -6.72 1.82
C PRO A 128 -3.19 -6.18 0.75
N GLU A 129 -3.05 -6.89 -0.36
CA GLU A 129 -2.15 -6.52 -1.47
C GLU A 129 -2.33 -5.08 -1.98
N PRO A 130 -3.57 -4.52 -2.06
CA PRO A 130 -3.75 -3.14 -2.50
C PRO A 130 -3.28 -2.09 -1.49
N TRP A 131 -2.87 -2.44 -0.28
CA TRP A 131 -2.55 -1.45 0.75
C TRP A 131 -1.05 -1.15 0.78
N LEU A 132 -0.70 0.13 0.67
CA LEU A 132 0.65 0.61 0.95
C LEU A 132 0.68 1.20 2.35
N VAL A 133 1.27 0.46 3.27
CA VAL A 133 1.38 0.83 4.68
C VAL A 133 2.83 1.17 5.00
N GLU A 134 3.02 2.18 5.85
CA GLU A 134 4.34 2.56 6.35
C GLU A 134 4.33 2.81 7.87
N PRO A 135 5.47 2.58 8.54
CA PRO A 135 5.63 3.01 9.92
C PRO A 135 5.75 4.54 9.97
N VAL A 136 4.98 5.17 10.87
CA VAL A 136 5.03 6.62 11.14
C VAL A 136 5.67 6.89 12.49
N ILE A 137 5.36 6.07 13.49
CA ILE A 137 5.94 6.21 14.84
C ILE A 137 6.59 4.88 15.20
N ALA A 138 7.91 4.88 15.35
CA ALA A 138 8.68 3.76 15.87
C ALA A 138 9.95 4.28 16.56
N ILE A 139 10.03 4.11 17.88
CA ILE A 139 11.19 4.54 18.68
C ILE A 139 12.33 3.52 18.56
N HIS A 140 11.97 2.23 18.45
CA HIS A 140 12.92 1.12 18.35
C HIS A 140 12.99 0.57 16.92
N ASP A 141 14.07 -0.15 16.62
CA ASP A 141 14.25 -0.86 15.36
C ASP A 141 13.23 -1.99 15.25
N LEU A 142 12.31 -1.90 14.27
CA LEU A 142 11.24 -2.88 14.08
C LEU A 142 11.74 -4.20 13.51
N ASP A 143 12.91 -4.19 12.87
CA ASP A 143 13.52 -5.38 12.28
C ASP A 143 14.29 -6.19 13.33
N ASN A 144 14.80 -5.54 14.36
CA ASN A 144 15.70 -6.10 15.37
C ASN A 144 15.23 -5.82 16.81
N ILE A 145 13.99 -6.22 17.13
CA ILE A 145 13.40 -6.00 18.45
C ILE A 145 13.99 -7.02 19.44
N VAL A 146 14.62 -6.54 20.51
CA VAL A 146 15.00 -7.35 21.68
C VAL A 146 14.36 -6.71 22.91
N LEU A 147 13.37 -7.38 23.49
CA LEU A 147 12.54 -6.77 24.54
C LEU A 147 13.32 -6.59 25.86
N GLU A 148 14.35 -7.40 26.10
CA GLU A 148 15.27 -7.21 27.24
C GLU A 148 16.00 -5.86 27.18
N ASN A 149 16.25 -5.34 25.97
CA ASN A 149 16.97 -4.08 25.76
C ASN A 149 16.07 -2.84 25.87
N LEU A 150 14.77 -3.00 26.18
CA LEU A 150 13.84 -1.87 26.31
C LEU A 150 14.08 -1.02 27.58
N GLY A 151 14.92 -1.46 28.51
CA GLY A 151 15.26 -0.72 29.72
C GLY A 151 14.02 -0.44 30.58
N ASP A 152 13.76 0.84 30.84
CA ASP A 152 12.63 1.30 31.68
C ASP A 152 11.27 1.19 30.97
N ALA A 153 11.25 1.09 29.63
CA ALA A 153 10.02 0.96 28.87
C ALA A 153 9.56 -0.51 28.88
N ARG A 154 8.45 -0.80 29.55
CA ARG A 154 7.90 -2.16 29.59
C ARG A 154 7.17 -2.57 28.31
N THR A 155 6.89 -1.61 27.42
CA THR A 155 6.04 -1.79 26.24
C THR A 155 6.68 -1.15 25.02
N LEU A 156 6.85 -1.92 23.95
CA LEU A 156 7.20 -1.38 22.63
C LEU A 156 5.91 -0.98 21.90
N GLN A 157 5.85 0.25 21.41
CA GLN A 157 4.75 0.75 20.59
C GLN A 157 5.25 1.14 19.22
N ALA A 158 4.46 0.82 18.19
CA ALA A 158 4.65 1.30 16.85
C ALA A 158 3.30 1.64 16.22
N VAL A 159 3.28 2.70 15.41
CA VAL A 159 2.08 3.16 14.70
C VAL A 159 2.36 3.14 13.21
N PHE A 160 1.45 2.51 12.48
CA PHE A 160 1.47 2.42 11.03
C PHE A 160 0.35 3.27 10.43
N GLU A 161 0.59 3.80 9.24
CA GLU A 161 -0.38 4.56 8.46
C GLU A 161 -0.53 3.96 7.06
N LEU A 162 -1.77 3.93 6.56
CA LEU A 162 -2.05 3.62 5.16
C LEU A 162 -1.71 4.84 4.30
N GLU A 163 -0.52 4.85 3.70
CA GLU A 163 -0.04 5.94 2.84
C GLU A 163 -0.88 6.06 1.57
N ALA A 164 -1.15 4.93 0.91
CA ALA A 164 -1.87 4.89 -0.35
C ALA A 164 -2.51 3.53 -0.62
N ILE A 165 -3.47 3.53 -1.52
CA ILE A 165 -4.03 2.33 -2.11
C ILE A 165 -3.40 2.14 -3.49
N VAL A 166 -2.99 0.93 -3.77
CA VAL A 166 -2.48 0.51 -5.07
C VAL A 166 -3.66 0.24 -6.00
N LEU A 167 -3.68 0.95 -7.11
CA LEU A 167 -4.51 0.63 -8.25
C LEU A 167 -3.70 -0.26 -9.19
N THR A 168 -4.19 -1.47 -9.41
CA THR A 168 -3.61 -2.41 -10.35
C THR A 168 -4.59 -2.70 -11.45
N GLY A 169 -4.07 -2.94 -12.65
CA GLY A 169 -4.90 -3.42 -13.74
C GLY A 169 -4.08 -4.09 -14.83
N HIS A 170 -4.81 -4.65 -15.77
CA HIS A 170 -4.28 -5.20 -17.00
C HIS A 170 -4.72 -4.32 -18.17
N CYS A 171 -3.88 -4.25 -19.20
CA CYS A 171 -4.14 -3.48 -20.41
C CYS A 171 -3.83 -4.35 -21.63
N SER A 172 -4.74 -4.40 -22.59
CA SER A 172 -4.56 -5.15 -23.83
C SER A 172 -4.99 -4.32 -25.04
N GLU A 173 -4.29 -4.46 -26.15
CA GLU A 173 -4.70 -3.95 -27.44
C GLU A 173 -5.84 -4.81 -28.03
N LYS A 174 -6.31 -4.46 -29.24
CA LYS A 174 -7.40 -5.19 -29.92
C LYS A 174 -7.02 -6.64 -30.22
N ASP A 175 -5.74 -6.90 -30.45
CA ASP A 175 -5.19 -8.22 -30.76
C ASP A 175 -4.80 -9.01 -29.49
N HIS A 176 -5.25 -8.55 -28.30
CA HIS A 176 -4.89 -9.08 -26.99
C HIS A 176 -3.41 -8.95 -26.58
N ASP A 177 -2.58 -8.33 -27.42
CA ASP A 177 -1.20 -8.02 -27.08
C ASP A 177 -1.10 -6.88 -26.04
N PRO A 178 -0.14 -6.96 -25.10
CA PRO A 178 0.05 -5.91 -24.09
C PRO A 178 0.75 -4.68 -24.71
N PRO A 179 0.20 -3.47 -24.55
CA PRO A 179 0.80 -2.24 -25.09
C PRO A 179 2.02 -1.81 -24.28
N ARG A 180 3.14 -2.51 -24.45
CA ARG A 180 4.37 -2.33 -23.68
C ARG A 180 4.90 -0.90 -23.80
N GLY A 181 5.16 -0.27 -22.66
CA GLY A 181 5.73 1.08 -22.60
C GLY A 181 4.70 2.20 -22.79
N LEU A 182 3.41 1.86 -22.90
CA LEU A 182 2.33 2.85 -22.81
C LEU A 182 2.43 3.54 -21.44
N GLN A 183 2.60 4.86 -21.47
CA GLN A 183 2.63 5.70 -20.28
C GLN A 183 1.19 6.02 -19.86
N LEU A 184 0.86 5.67 -18.62
CA LEU A 184 -0.41 6.01 -17.98
C LEU A 184 -0.16 7.14 -16.98
N LEU A 185 -1.04 8.14 -17.00
CA LEU A 185 -0.98 9.29 -16.13
C LEU A 185 -2.24 9.30 -15.28
N LEU A 186 -2.06 9.45 -13.96
CA LEU A 186 -3.12 9.66 -13.01
C LEU A 186 -3.12 11.10 -12.53
N GLY A 187 -4.29 11.71 -12.49
CA GLY A 187 -4.50 13.06 -11.99
C GLY A 187 -5.93 13.32 -11.59
N THR A 188 -6.15 14.44 -10.92
CA THR A 188 -7.48 14.97 -10.61
C THR A 188 -7.85 16.09 -11.57
N LYS A 189 -9.12 16.53 -11.56
CA LYS A 189 -9.58 17.69 -12.35
C LYS A 189 -8.76 18.96 -12.05
N GLN A 190 -8.26 19.11 -10.82
CA GLN A 190 -7.42 20.25 -10.43
C GLN A 190 -5.96 20.06 -10.83
N LYS A 191 -5.42 18.84 -10.67
CA LYS A 191 -4.03 18.50 -11.00
C LYS A 191 -3.99 17.31 -11.96
N GLN A 192 -3.95 17.60 -13.26
CA GLN A 192 -3.98 16.62 -14.34
C GLN A 192 -2.85 15.58 -14.31
N HIS A 193 -1.73 15.89 -13.63
CA HIS A 193 -0.60 14.97 -13.51
C HIS A 193 -0.15 14.88 -12.05
N MET A 194 -0.43 13.75 -11.42
CA MET A 194 -0.03 13.42 -10.05
C MET A 194 0.98 12.27 -10.02
N VAL A 195 0.66 11.18 -10.71
CA VAL A 195 1.48 9.95 -10.74
C VAL A 195 1.50 9.41 -12.15
N ASP A 196 2.64 8.89 -12.56
CA ASP A 196 2.84 8.22 -13.84
C ASP A 196 3.33 6.79 -13.66
N THR A 197 2.97 5.93 -14.59
CA THR A 197 3.47 4.55 -14.67
C THR A 197 3.55 4.11 -16.13
N ILE A 198 4.22 2.98 -16.36
CA ILE A 198 4.28 2.34 -17.68
C ILE A 198 3.64 0.97 -17.65
N VAL A 199 2.96 0.61 -18.73
CA VAL A 199 2.43 -0.73 -18.92
C VAL A 199 3.58 -1.71 -19.17
N MET A 200 3.63 -2.75 -18.35
CA MET A 200 4.61 -3.84 -18.45
C MET A 200 4.27 -4.80 -19.59
N ALA A 201 5.30 -5.47 -20.12
CA ALA A 201 5.10 -6.49 -21.15
C ALA A 201 4.33 -7.72 -20.64
N ASN A 202 4.46 -8.05 -19.35
CA ASN A 202 3.80 -9.21 -18.76
C ASN A 202 2.34 -8.89 -18.50
N LEU A 203 1.43 -9.52 -19.25
CA LEU A 203 -0.03 -9.40 -19.11
C LEU A 203 -0.55 -7.95 -19.14
N GLY A 204 0.23 -7.02 -19.72
CA GLY A 204 -0.12 -5.60 -19.74
C GLY A 204 -0.33 -5.01 -18.35
N TYR A 205 0.37 -5.53 -17.34
CA TYR A 205 0.19 -5.09 -15.96
C TYR A 205 0.64 -3.64 -15.79
N TRP A 206 -0.14 -2.87 -15.03
CA TRP A 206 0.22 -1.53 -14.60
C TRP A 206 -0.18 -1.33 -13.14
N GLN A 207 0.55 -0.44 -12.46
CA GLN A 207 0.34 -0.13 -11.05
C GLN A 207 0.48 1.37 -10.81
N LEU A 208 -0.47 1.96 -10.09
CA LEU A 208 -0.47 3.36 -9.67
C LEU A 208 -0.74 3.47 -8.18
N LYS A 209 -0.05 4.38 -7.50
CA LYS A 209 -0.34 4.74 -6.11
C LYS A 209 -1.41 5.82 -6.10
N ALA A 210 -2.51 5.62 -5.40
CA ALA A 210 -3.59 6.59 -5.30
C ALA A 210 -4.10 6.71 -3.87
N ALA A 211 -4.44 7.94 -3.46
CA ALA A 211 -5.37 8.15 -2.36
C ALA A 211 -6.79 7.83 -2.84
N PRO A 212 -7.74 7.48 -1.95
CA PRO A 212 -9.14 7.24 -2.33
C PRO A 212 -9.76 8.53 -2.90
N VAL A 213 -9.72 8.67 -4.23
CA VAL A 213 -10.22 9.82 -4.99
C VAL A 213 -10.83 9.29 -6.29
N HIS A 214 -11.85 9.98 -6.80
CA HIS A 214 -12.44 9.71 -8.11
C HIS A 214 -11.40 9.89 -9.23
N LEU A 215 -11.20 8.84 -10.03
CA LEU A 215 -10.12 8.75 -11.02
C LEU A 215 -10.67 9.03 -12.42
N GLU A 216 -9.96 9.84 -13.20
CA GLU A 216 -10.24 10.06 -14.61
C GLU A 216 -8.97 9.80 -15.42
N VAL A 217 -9.05 8.90 -16.40
CA VAL A 217 -7.90 8.54 -17.26
C VAL A 217 -7.78 9.58 -18.37
N VAL A 218 -6.71 10.38 -18.35
CA VAL A 218 -6.46 11.42 -19.36
C VAL A 218 -5.36 10.96 -20.33
N ARG A 219 -5.59 11.11 -21.64
CA ARG A 219 -4.61 10.77 -22.68
C ARG A 219 -3.47 11.79 -22.72
N LYS A 220 -2.27 11.32 -23.07
CA LYS A 220 -1.09 12.18 -23.30
C LYS A 220 -1.33 13.14 -24.47
N LYS A 221 -0.83 14.38 -24.35
CA LYS A 221 -0.84 15.38 -25.42
C LYS A 221 -0.20 14.81 -26.70
N GLY A 222 -0.96 14.80 -27.79
CA GLY A 222 -0.56 14.26 -29.10
C GLY A 222 -1.11 12.87 -29.45
N LYS A 223 -1.64 12.13 -28.47
CA LYS A 223 -2.33 10.83 -28.64
C LYS A 223 -3.85 10.95 -28.46
N GLU A 224 -4.37 12.17 -28.51
CA GLU A 224 -5.75 12.51 -28.16
C GLU A 224 -6.80 11.94 -29.14
N LYS A 225 -6.42 11.68 -30.40
CA LYS A 225 -7.31 11.23 -31.47
C LYS A 225 -7.52 9.70 -31.55
N GLU A 226 -6.84 8.91 -30.73
CA GLU A 226 -7.00 7.46 -30.71
C GLU A 226 -8.22 7.09 -29.84
N ASN A 227 -9.21 6.39 -30.40
CA ASN A 227 -10.42 6.02 -29.66
C ASN A 227 -10.08 5.03 -28.52
N LEU A 228 -10.46 5.38 -27.29
CA LEU A 228 -10.55 4.42 -26.19
C LEU A 228 -11.80 3.57 -26.44
N LEU A 229 -11.63 2.26 -26.40
CA LEU A 229 -12.78 1.37 -26.22
C LEU A 229 -13.24 1.54 -24.77
N SER A 230 -14.56 1.60 -24.56
CA SER A 230 -15.19 1.80 -23.26
C SER A 230 -14.63 0.83 -22.21
N ALA A 231 -14.59 1.27 -20.95
CA ALA A 231 -14.52 0.35 -19.83
C ALA A 231 -15.66 -0.66 -20.02
N VAL A 232 -15.35 -1.95 -19.90
CA VAL A 232 -16.36 -3.00 -19.98
C VAL A 232 -17.14 -2.94 -18.67
N ASP A 233 -18.09 -2.00 -18.60
CA ASP A 233 -19.21 -2.05 -17.68
C ASP A 233 -20.42 -2.46 -18.53
N ASP A 234 -20.99 -3.59 -18.14
CA ASP A 234 -22.32 -4.15 -18.42
C ASP A 234 -23.02 -3.71 -19.72
N VAL A 235 -23.08 -4.66 -20.66
CA VAL A 235 -23.99 -4.62 -21.81
C VAL A 235 -25.43 -4.67 -21.28
N ASP A 236 -26.09 -3.52 -21.23
CA ASP A 236 -27.54 -3.45 -21.31
C ASP A 236 -27.95 -3.07 -22.73
N ASP A 237 -28.75 -3.94 -23.32
CA ASP A 237 -29.43 -3.77 -24.60
C ASP A 237 -30.30 -2.51 -24.55
N ASN A 238 -29.87 -1.44 -25.22
CA ASN A 238 -30.70 -0.52 -26.02
C ASN A 238 -29.88 0.71 -26.38
N GLY A 239 -29.29 0.68 -27.58
CA GLY A 239 -28.50 1.78 -28.12
C GLY A 239 -29.35 3.02 -28.41
N HIS A 240 -29.16 4.07 -27.62
CA HIS A 240 -29.46 5.44 -28.02
C HIS A 240 -28.37 6.38 -27.47
N LEU A 241 -27.51 6.87 -28.37
CA LEU A 241 -26.58 7.96 -28.11
C LEU A 241 -27.27 9.27 -28.52
N GLU A 242 -27.63 10.10 -27.55
CA GLU A 242 -28.04 11.48 -27.81
C GLU A 242 -26.81 12.34 -28.08
N GLU A 243 -26.68 12.84 -29.31
CA GLU A 243 -25.76 13.91 -29.68
C GLU A 243 -26.18 15.23 -29.01
N ARG A 244 -25.27 15.84 -28.26
CA ARG A 244 -25.34 17.28 -27.97
C ARG A 244 -24.11 17.97 -28.53
N GLU A 245 -24.32 18.65 -29.65
CA GLU A 245 -23.35 19.55 -30.25
C GLU A 245 -23.09 20.78 -29.37
N GLY A 246 -21.80 21.15 -29.30
CA GLY A 246 -21.38 22.51 -29.60
C GLY A 246 -21.05 23.41 -28.40
N VAL A 247 -19.75 23.64 -28.16
CA VAL A 247 -19.21 25.01 -27.99
C VAL A 247 -17.78 25.07 -28.54
N LYS A 248 -17.59 25.82 -29.63
CA LYS A 248 -16.28 26.28 -30.11
C LYS A 248 -15.75 27.38 -29.21
N ARG A 249 -14.49 27.33 -28.75
CA ARG A 249 -13.73 28.54 -28.42
C ARG A 249 -12.29 28.51 -28.92
N LYS A 250 -11.98 29.61 -29.61
CA LYS A 250 -10.71 30.04 -30.21
C LYS A 250 -9.56 30.01 -29.21
N GLY A 251 -8.37 29.71 -29.71
CA GLY A 251 -7.14 29.74 -28.94
C GLY A 251 -6.67 31.15 -28.58
N TRP A 252 -5.67 31.19 -27.71
CA TRP A 252 -4.50 32.06 -27.78
C TRP A 252 -3.37 31.46 -26.93
N LYS A 253 -2.16 31.48 -27.50
CA LYS A 253 -0.91 31.30 -26.77
C LYS A 253 -0.53 32.64 -26.15
N LYS A 254 -0.17 32.65 -24.86
CA LYS A 254 1.04 33.29 -24.28
C LYS A 254 0.85 33.49 -22.76
N GLY A 255 1.88 33.13 -22.00
CA GLY A 255 2.16 33.70 -20.69
C GLY A 255 1.82 32.83 -19.50
N LEU A 256 2.67 31.84 -19.18
CA LEU A 256 2.68 31.17 -17.86
C LEU A 256 4.12 30.84 -17.43
N LEU A 257 4.90 31.89 -17.20
CA LEU A 257 6.22 31.80 -16.56
C LEU A 257 6.34 32.99 -15.59
N LYS A 258 5.54 32.99 -14.51
CA LYS A 258 5.70 33.92 -13.38
C LYS A 258 4.85 33.52 -12.16
N TRP A 259 5.17 32.43 -11.48
CA TRP A 259 4.75 32.25 -10.08
C TRP A 259 5.70 31.27 -9.35
N ALA A 260 6.85 31.78 -8.95
CA ALA A 260 7.71 31.15 -7.93
C ALA A 260 8.60 32.23 -7.32
N SER A 261 7.97 33.26 -6.76
CA SER A 261 8.60 34.19 -5.83
C SER A 261 7.49 34.99 -5.15
N GLY A 262 7.18 34.66 -3.89
CA GLY A 262 6.24 35.45 -3.11
C GLY A 262 5.65 34.65 -1.96
N LEU A 263 6.35 34.70 -0.81
CA LEU A 263 5.98 34.39 0.58
C LEU A 263 7.27 33.78 1.19
N ILE A 264 8.15 34.54 1.85
CA ILE A 264 7.94 35.22 3.13
C ILE A 264 9.01 36.31 3.27
N SER A 265 8.62 37.53 3.62
CA SER A 265 9.18 38.29 4.76
C SER A 265 8.72 39.75 4.65
N GLY A 266 7.98 40.19 5.65
CA GLY A 266 7.64 41.59 5.85
C GLY A 266 8.74 42.34 6.59
N GLU A 267 8.56 43.67 6.56
CA GLU A 267 9.00 44.67 7.54
C GLU A 267 10.36 45.37 7.32
N GLY A 268 10.33 46.71 7.36
CA GLY A 268 11.40 47.53 7.92
C GLY A 268 12.38 48.20 6.96
N SER A 269 12.05 49.44 6.56
CA SER A 269 12.89 50.59 6.15
C SER A 269 14.44 50.57 6.29
N ASP A 270 15.07 51.05 5.19
CA ASP A 270 16.19 52.02 5.09
C ASP A 270 17.57 51.75 5.75
N LYS A 271 18.60 51.47 4.93
CA LYS A 271 19.63 52.44 4.45
C LYS A 271 20.73 51.74 3.66
N ARG A 272 21.27 52.48 2.68
CA ARG A 272 22.49 52.16 1.91
C ARG A 272 23.72 52.20 2.82
N ASP A 273 24.67 51.29 2.58
CA ASP A 273 26.07 51.63 2.33
C ASP A 273 26.79 50.43 1.68
N GLU A 274 27.62 50.73 0.70
CA GLU A 274 28.52 49.80 0.03
C GLU A 274 29.64 49.39 0.99
N ASP A 275 29.82 48.09 1.21
CA ASP A 275 31.16 47.53 1.36
C ASP A 275 31.19 46.08 0.85
N SER A 276 32.23 45.80 0.08
CA SER A 276 32.53 44.50 -0.51
C SER A 276 33.08 43.55 0.55
N ASP A 277 32.46 42.38 0.76
CA ASP A 277 33.18 41.11 0.86
C ASP A 277 32.27 39.86 0.97
N VAL A 278 32.36 39.03 -0.07
CA VAL A 278 32.36 37.56 -0.09
C VAL A 278 31.29 36.80 0.73
N ASP A 279 30.12 36.60 0.13
CA ASP A 279 29.33 35.36 0.33
C ASP A 279 29.34 34.54 -0.97
N ARG A 280 30.44 33.83 -1.20
CA ARG A 280 30.53 32.78 -2.23
C ARG A 280 29.62 31.62 -1.80
N ALA A 281 28.39 31.59 -2.30
CA ALA A 281 27.72 30.32 -2.50
C ALA A 281 28.63 29.44 -3.37
N ILE A 282 29.25 28.43 -2.76
CA ILE A 282 30.03 27.40 -3.45
C ILE A 282 29.02 26.58 -4.27
N GLY A 283 28.68 27.10 -5.45
CA GLY A 283 27.81 26.43 -6.41
C GLY A 283 28.51 25.17 -6.89
N ARG A 284 27.96 24.00 -6.54
CA ARG A 284 28.38 22.74 -7.13
C ARG A 284 28.10 22.78 -8.63
N HIS A 285 29.09 22.44 -9.45
CA HIS A 285 29.03 22.58 -10.92
C HIS A 285 29.06 21.20 -11.61
N GLY A 286 28.36 21.07 -12.74
CA GLY A 286 28.29 19.85 -13.57
C GLY A 286 26.96 19.10 -13.47
N ASP A 287 26.82 18.00 -14.24
CA ASP A 287 25.58 17.22 -14.25
C ASP A 287 25.32 16.52 -12.91
N THR A 288 24.04 16.40 -12.58
CA THR A 288 23.59 15.82 -11.32
C THR A 288 23.83 14.31 -11.27
N ILE A 289 24.50 13.86 -10.21
CA ILE A 289 24.71 12.44 -9.93
C ILE A 289 23.45 11.89 -9.26
N ASN A 290 22.83 10.87 -9.83
CA ASN A 290 21.68 10.18 -9.22
C ASN A 290 22.18 8.91 -8.52
N ILE A 291 21.97 8.82 -7.22
CA ILE A 291 22.40 7.69 -6.39
C ILE A 291 21.16 7.03 -5.81
N PHE A 292 21.04 5.71 -5.99
CA PHE A 292 19.96 4.91 -5.42
C PHE A 292 20.51 4.00 -4.33
N SER A 293 19.81 3.89 -3.20
CA SER A 293 20.19 2.98 -2.12
C SER A 293 18.98 2.48 -1.33
N ILE A 294 19.19 1.40 -0.60
CA ILE A 294 18.25 0.83 0.36
C ILE A 294 18.99 0.55 1.68
N ALA A 295 18.31 0.68 2.80
CA ALA A 295 18.78 0.25 4.12
C ALA A 295 17.58 -0.28 4.90
N SER A 296 17.82 -1.22 5.79
CA SER A 296 16.88 -1.73 6.79
C SER A 296 17.66 -1.93 8.08
N GLY A 297 17.10 -1.45 9.19
CA GLY A 297 17.75 -1.41 10.50
C GLY A 297 18.67 -0.21 10.74
N HIS A 298 18.76 0.19 12.03
CA HIS A 298 19.40 1.45 12.44
C HIS A 298 20.90 1.52 12.13
N LEU A 299 21.61 0.38 12.17
CA LEU A 299 23.04 0.33 11.87
C LEU A 299 23.31 0.66 10.39
N TYR A 300 22.52 0.07 9.48
CA TYR A 300 22.67 0.31 8.04
C TYR A 300 22.25 1.72 7.66
N GLU A 301 21.23 2.28 8.31
CA GLU A 301 20.86 3.69 8.17
C GLU A 301 21.99 4.64 8.60
N ARG A 302 22.72 4.30 9.67
CA ARG A 302 23.91 5.07 10.06
C ARG A 302 25.01 4.99 9.00
N PHE A 303 25.28 3.81 8.44
CA PHE A 303 26.22 3.67 7.32
C PHE A 303 25.76 4.42 6.07
N LEU A 304 24.45 4.48 5.84
CA LEU A 304 23.88 5.24 4.74
C LEU A 304 24.13 6.75 4.90
N LYS A 305 24.00 7.29 6.12
CA LYS A 305 24.39 8.69 6.43
C LYS A 305 25.88 8.94 6.16
N ILE A 306 26.75 8.01 6.56
CA ILE A 306 28.20 8.11 6.32
C ILE A 306 28.50 8.08 4.81
N MET A 307 27.82 7.20 4.05
CA MET A 307 27.94 7.13 2.60
C MET A 307 27.53 8.45 1.93
N ILE A 308 26.37 9.00 2.31
CA ILE A 308 25.90 10.31 1.81
C ILE A 308 26.93 11.39 2.11
N LEU A 309 27.43 11.47 3.36
CA LEU A 309 28.44 12.46 3.74
C LEU A 309 29.75 12.28 2.97
N SER A 310 30.19 11.06 2.73
CA SER A 310 31.39 10.75 1.94
C SER A 310 31.24 11.25 0.51
N VAL A 311 30.11 10.97 -0.14
CA VAL A 311 29.80 11.47 -1.48
C VAL A 311 29.80 12.99 -1.49
N LEU A 312 29.08 13.62 -0.54
CA LEU A 312 28.95 15.08 -0.48
C LEU A 312 30.28 15.79 -0.22
N LYS A 313 31.24 15.16 0.47
CA LYS A 313 32.58 15.72 0.71
C LYS A 313 33.53 15.56 -0.47
N ASN A 314 33.39 14.48 -1.23
CA ASN A 314 34.30 14.12 -2.31
C ASN A 314 33.81 14.53 -3.71
N THR A 315 32.64 15.18 -3.81
CA THR A 315 32.10 15.64 -5.09
C THR A 315 31.75 17.12 -5.09
N ASN A 316 32.21 17.81 -6.12
CA ASN A 316 31.81 19.19 -6.43
C ASN A 316 30.59 19.24 -7.37
N ARG A 317 30.00 18.09 -7.72
CA ARG A 317 28.80 18.00 -8.56
C ARG A 317 27.53 17.95 -7.71
N PRO A 318 26.38 18.47 -8.19
CA PRO A 318 25.11 18.25 -7.52
C PRO A 318 24.80 16.74 -7.46
N ALA A 319 24.24 16.27 -6.34
CA ALA A 319 23.88 14.87 -6.14
C ALA A 319 22.43 14.76 -5.67
N LYS A 320 21.70 13.78 -6.21
CA LYS A 320 20.32 13.44 -5.84
C LYS A 320 20.27 12.00 -5.36
N PHE A 321 19.80 11.80 -4.13
CA PHE A 321 19.67 10.48 -3.53
C PHE A 321 18.22 9.98 -3.63
N TRP A 322 18.06 8.71 -3.93
CA TRP A 322 16.78 8.01 -4.08
C TRP A 322 16.78 6.79 -3.17
N PHE A 323 15.70 6.62 -2.39
CA PHE A 323 15.57 5.52 -1.44
C PHE A 323 14.21 4.81 -1.55
N ILE A 324 14.16 3.55 -1.14
CA ILE A 324 12.89 2.82 -0.98
C ILE A 324 12.32 3.14 0.40
N LYS A 325 11.27 3.96 0.43
CA LYS A 325 10.65 4.50 1.65
C LYS A 325 10.25 3.44 2.68
N ASN A 326 9.76 2.28 2.24
CA ASN A 326 9.17 1.27 3.14
C ASN A 326 10.18 0.57 4.07
N TYR A 327 11.46 0.56 3.73
CA TYR A 327 12.50 -0.12 4.52
C TYR A 327 13.23 0.81 5.50
N LEU A 328 12.96 2.12 5.39
CA LEU A 328 13.58 3.12 6.26
C LEU A 328 12.74 3.35 7.51
N SER A 329 13.42 3.50 8.63
CA SER A 329 12.85 3.86 9.91
C SER A 329 12.25 5.27 9.85
N PRO A 330 11.21 5.55 10.65
CA PRO A 330 10.66 6.90 10.77
C PRO A 330 11.68 7.94 11.25
N GLN A 331 12.74 7.51 11.96
CA GLN A 331 13.80 8.39 12.44
C GLN A 331 14.81 8.79 11.34
N PHE A 332 14.87 8.01 10.26
CA PHE A 332 15.72 8.31 9.11
C PHE A 332 15.01 9.17 8.07
N LYS A 333 13.70 8.96 7.87
CA LYS A 333 12.86 9.69 6.91
C LYS A 333 12.82 11.20 7.22
#